data_AF-A0A134B9B5-F1
#
_entry.id   AF-A0A134B9B5-F1
#
_cell.length_a   1.000
_cell.length_b   1.000
_cell.length_c   1.000
_cell.angle_alpha   90.00
_cell.angle_beta   90.00
_cell.angle_gamma   90.00
#
_symmetry.space_group_name_H-M   'P 1'
#
loop_
_entity.id
_entity.type
_entity.pdbx_description
1 polymer ?
#
loop_
_entity_poly.entity_id
_entity_poly.type
_entity_poly.pdbx_seq_one_letter_code
_entity_poly.pdbx_strand_id
1 'polypeptide(L)'
;MSKRNSYATFYALLGTMPGASKEELVLQWTGGRTESLREMTDDEYNAMIRDLRRQVECLDDKRKARSAVLRQFQLYGIDTTDWDAVDRFCASPRIAGKAFR
;
A
#
# COMPACT_ATOMS: atom_id res chain seq x y z
N MET A 1 7.97 9.58 29.87
CA MET A 1 7.84 9.77 28.41
C MET A 1 8.97 9.02 27.75
N SER A 2 8.67 7.90 27.08
CA SER A 2 9.69 7.12 26.37
C SER A 2 10.12 7.90 25.14
N LYS A 3 11.37 8.37 25.11
CA LYS A 3 11.92 8.99 23.89
C LYS A 3 11.90 7.95 22.77
N ARG A 4 11.40 8.33 21.59
CA ARG A 4 11.53 7.55 20.37
C ARG A 4 13.00 7.33 20.06
N ASN A 5 13.44 6.07 20.12
CA ASN A 5 14.86 5.70 19.95
C ASN A 5 15.28 5.52 18.49
N SER A 6 14.34 5.45 17.53
CA SER A 6 14.68 5.22 16.12
C SER A 6 13.60 5.73 15.15
N TYR A 7 14.07 6.29 14.02
CA TYR A 7 13.28 6.70 12.85
C TYR A 7 13.47 5.79 11.64
N ALA A 8 14.10 4.61 11.83
CA ALA A 8 14.42 3.70 10.74
C ALA A 8 13.18 3.32 9.90
N THR A 9 12.05 3.08 10.56
CA THR A 9 10.76 2.77 9.90
C THR A 9 10.29 3.90 8.97
N PHE A 10 10.44 5.15 9.39
CA PHE A 10 10.05 6.30 8.57
C PHE A 10 10.86 6.34 7.28
N TYR A 11 12.19 6.27 7.38
CA TYR A 11 13.06 6.34 6.21
C TYR A 11 12.91 5.13 5.28
N ALA A 12 12.63 3.94 5.83
CA ALA A 12 12.31 2.76 5.03
C ALA A 12 11.03 2.97 4.18
N LEU A 13 9.98 3.56 4.75
CA LEU A 13 8.75 3.89 4.02
C LEU A 13 8.97 5.02 3.02
N LEU A 14 9.71 6.06 3.40
CA LEU A 14 10.05 7.17 2.51
C LEU A 14 10.76 6.67 1.24
N GLY A 15 11.68 5.71 1.38
CA GLY A 15 12.38 5.10 0.25
C GLY A 15 11.48 4.37 -0.76
N THR A 16 10.23 4.03 -0.39
CA THR A 16 9.25 3.41 -1.29
C THR A 16 8.35 4.42 -2.00
N MET A 17 8.46 5.71 -1.66
CA MET A 17 7.63 6.80 -2.18
C MET A 17 8.50 7.79 -2.98
N PRO A 18 8.79 7.53 -4.26
CA PRO A 18 9.60 8.43 -5.07
C PRO A 18 8.92 9.79 -5.21
N GLY A 19 9.62 10.86 -4.84
CA GLY A 19 9.13 12.24 -4.91
C GLY A 19 8.54 12.79 -3.60
N ALA A 20 8.41 11.97 -2.56
CA ALA A 20 8.05 12.47 -1.23
C ALA A 20 9.31 13.00 -0.51
N SER A 21 9.25 14.22 0.04
CA SER A 21 10.31 14.75 0.91
C SER A 21 10.03 14.46 2.39
N LYS A 22 11.09 14.33 3.18
CA LYS A 22 10.98 14.14 4.64
C LYS A 22 10.26 15.34 5.26
N GLU A 23 10.66 16.53 4.84
CA GLU A 23 10.20 17.81 5.37
C GLU A 23 8.70 18.02 5.12
N GLU A 24 8.22 17.77 3.90
CA GLU A 24 6.79 17.90 3.57
C GLU A 24 5.92 16.93 4.37
N LEU A 25 6.34 15.67 4.49
CA LEU A 25 5.62 14.69 5.30
C LEU A 25 5.59 15.09 6.77
N VAL A 26 6.70 15.57 7.33
CA VAL A 26 6.70 16.01 8.73
C VAL A 26 5.83 17.25 8.93
N LEU A 27 5.87 18.21 8.02
CA LEU A 27 5.03 19.41 8.07
C LEU A 27 3.54 19.06 7.96
N GLN A 28 3.17 18.13 7.09
CA GLN A 28 1.78 17.70 6.89
C GLN A 28 1.17 17.11 8.17
N TRP A 29 1.92 16.29 8.91
CA TRP A 29 1.41 15.64 10.14
C TRP A 29 1.62 16.47 11.41
N THR A 30 2.45 17.52 11.38
CA THR A 30 2.62 18.46 12.51
C THR A 30 1.86 19.77 12.34
N GLY A 31 1.12 19.93 11.24
CA GLY A 31 0.40 21.17 10.92
C GLY A 31 1.33 22.36 10.68
N GLY A 32 2.52 22.11 10.14
CA GLY A 32 3.52 23.16 9.88
C GLY A 32 4.35 23.59 11.09
N ARG A 33 4.17 22.95 12.25
CA ARG A 33 4.89 23.30 13.49
C ARG A 33 6.38 23.01 13.41
N THR A 34 6.79 21.98 12.67
CA THR A 34 8.19 21.57 12.54
C THR A 34 8.39 20.69 11.29
N GLU A 35 9.61 20.66 10.77
CA GLU A 35 10.08 19.72 9.74
C GLU A 35 10.95 18.59 10.33
N SER A 36 11.12 18.58 11.66
CA SER A 36 11.98 17.66 12.38
C SER A 36 11.19 16.53 13.03
N LEU A 37 11.52 15.28 12.66
CA LEU A 37 10.95 14.06 13.27
C LEU A 37 11.13 14.01 14.80
N ARG A 38 12.15 14.70 15.33
CA ARG A 38 12.44 14.81 16.77
C ARG A 38 11.49 15.73 17.52
N GLU A 39 10.87 16.66 16.80
CA GLU A 39 9.96 17.66 17.36
C GLU A 39 8.49 17.26 17.17
N MET A 40 8.22 16.18 16.43
CA MET A 40 6.91 15.53 16.39
C MET A 40 6.56 14.93 17.75
N THR A 41 5.29 14.96 18.12
CA THR A 41 4.77 14.15 19.23
C THR A 41 4.73 12.67 18.84
N ASP A 42 4.68 11.78 19.84
CA ASP A 42 4.61 10.33 19.57
C ASP A 42 3.32 9.97 18.82
N ASP A 43 2.21 10.66 19.10
CA ASP A 43 0.93 10.44 18.44
C ASP A 43 0.95 10.88 16.97
N GLU A 44 1.46 12.09 16.68
CA GLU A 44 1.64 12.58 15.30
C GLU A 44 2.51 11.62 14.48
N TYR A 45 3.61 11.15 15.07
CA TYR A 45 4.51 10.22 14.39
C TYR A 45 3.89 8.85 14.17
N ASN A 46 3.21 8.28 15.17
CA ASN A 46 2.57 6.98 15.04
C ASN A 46 1.42 7.02 14.01
N ALA A 47 0.65 8.11 13.99
CA ALA A 47 -0.39 8.34 12.98
C ALA A 47 0.21 8.40 11.58
N MET A 48 1.29 9.18 11.40
CA MET A 48 2.01 9.28 10.13
C MET A 48 2.52 7.92 9.65
N ILE A 49 3.21 7.15 10.50
CA ILE A 49 3.73 5.83 10.12
C ILE A 49 2.62 4.87 9.71
N ARG A 50 1.49 4.88 10.43
CA ARG A 50 0.34 4.02 10.11
C ARG A 50 -0.24 4.33 8.73
N ASP A 51 -0.39 5.61 8.41
CA ASP A 51 -0.95 6.04 7.13
C ASP A 51 0.02 5.76 5.98
N LEU A 52 1.32 6.04 6.17
CA LEU A 52 2.36 5.73 5.19
C LEU A 52 2.43 4.22 4.89
N ARG A 53 2.37 3.36 5.92
CA ARG A 53 2.33 1.91 5.73
C ARG A 53 1.13 1.46 4.91
N ARG A 54 -0.04 2.00 5.21
CA ARG A 54 -1.28 1.67 4.49
C ARG A 54 -1.20 2.03 3.01
N GLN A 55 -0.57 3.16 2.69
CA GLN A 55 -0.40 3.61 1.31
C GLN A 55 0.56 2.70 0.53
N VAL A 56 1.67 2.31 1.14
CA VAL A 56 2.70 1.48 0.48
C VAL A 56 2.25 0.02 0.34
N GLU A 57 1.79 -0.61 1.43
CA GLU A 57 1.49 -2.05 1.44
C GLU A 57 0.22 -2.42 0.65
N CYS A 58 -0.76 -1.51 0.55
CA CYS A 58 -2.02 -1.83 -0.11
C CYS A 58 -1.94 -1.75 -1.64
N LEU A 59 -1.06 -0.94 -2.20
CA LEU A 59 -1.11 -0.57 -3.62
C LEU A 59 -0.25 -1.49 -4.50
N ASP A 60 0.96 -1.81 -4.07
CA ASP A 60 1.88 -2.54 -4.95
C ASP A 60 1.62 -4.04 -5.01
N ASP A 61 1.37 -4.68 -3.88
CA ASP A 61 1.22 -6.14 -3.83
C ASP A 61 -0.09 -6.60 -4.44
N LYS A 62 -1.19 -5.87 -4.17
CA LYS A 62 -2.50 -6.17 -4.77
C LYS A 62 -2.49 -5.96 -6.29
N ARG A 63 -1.81 -4.90 -6.77
CA ARG A 63 -1.69 -4.63 -8.20
C ARG A 63 -0.88 -5.69 -8.92
N LYS A 64 0.28 -6.09 -8.37
CA LYS A 64 1.13 -7.15 -8.94
C LYS A 64 0.41 -8.49 -8.96
N ALA A 65 -0.23 -8.87 -7.85
CA ALA A 65 -1.00 -10.12 -7.77
C ALA A 65 -2.17 -10.14 -8.76
N ARG A 66 -2.95 -9.06 -8.84
CA ARG A 66 -4.08 -8.96 -9.78
C ARG A 66 -3.60 -9.06 -11.23
N SER A 67 -2.51 -8.38 -11.58
CA SER A 67 -1.94 -8.41 -12.93
C SER A 67 -1.44 -9.81 -13.30
N ALA A 68 -0.77 -10.50 -12.39
CA ALA A 68 -0.30 -11.87 -12.60
C ALA A 68 -1.46 -12.85 -12.86
N VAL A 69 -2.54 -12.75 -12.07
CA VAL A 69 -3.71 -13.62 -12.25
C VAL A 69 -4.43 -13.35 -13.58
N LEU A 70 -4.63 -12.07 -13.95
CA LEU A 70 -5.23 -11.73 -15.24
C LEU A 70 -4.37 -12.20 -16.42
N ARG A 71 -3.03 -12.09 -16.32
CA ARG A 71 -2.14 -12.65 -17.33
C ARG A 71 -2.33 -14.16 -17.47
N GLN A 72 -2.49 -14.86 -16.36
CA GLN A 72 -2.73 -16.31 -16.38
C GLN A 72 -4.07 -16.65 -17.03
N PHE A 73 -5.12 -15.86 -16.80
CA PHE A 73 -6.42 -16.06 -17.44
C PHE A 73 -6.34 -15.90 -18.97
N GLN A 74 -5.58 -14.92 -19.46
CA GLN A 74 -5.33 -14.76 -20.89
C GLN A 74 -4.63 -15.99 -21.50
N LEU A 75 -3.67 -16.59 -20.78
CA LEU A 75 -2.99 -17.82 -21.23
C LEU A 75 -3.96 -19.01 -21.30
N TYR A 76 -4.98 -19.05 -20.45
CA TYR A 76 -6.05 -20.03 -20.51
C TYR A 76 -7.13 -19.72 -21.58
N GLY A 77 -6.95 -18.65 -22.37
CA GLY A 77 -7.90 -18.24 -23.39
C GLY A 77 -9.17 -17.60 -22.82
N ILE A 78 -9.15 -17.16 -21.56
CA ILE A 78 -10.25 -16.42 -20.96
C ILE A 78 -10.13 -14.98 -21.41
N ASP A 79 -11.21 -14.45 -21.97
CA ASP A 79 -11.29 -13.04 -22.31
C ASP A 79 -11.32 -12.21 -21.02
N THR A 80 -10.17 -11.63 -20.65
CA THR A 80 -10.06 -10.75 -19.47
C THR A 80 -10.69 -9.38 -19.65
N THR A 81 -11.26 -9.08 -20.83
CA THR A 81 -12.09 -7.89 -21.07
C THR A 81 -13.56 -8.14 -20.74
N ASP A 82 -13.98 -9.41 -20.70
CA ASP A 82 -15.30 -9.87 -20.24
C ASP A 82 -15.23 -10.28 -18.76
N TRP A 83 -15.75 -9.43 -17.87
CA TRP A 83 -15.77 -9.71 -16.43
C TRP A 83 -16.68 -10.87 -16.05
N ASP A 84 -17.74 -11.15 -16.82
CA ASP A 84 -18.62 -12.29 -16.55
C ASP A 84 -17.90 -13.61 -16.86
N ALA A 85 -17.05 -13.63 -17.89
CA ALA A 85 -16.20 -14.79 -18.20
C ALA A 85 -15.16 -15.04 -17.09
N VAL A 86 -14.52 -13.98 -16.59
CA VAL A 86 -13.54 -14.06 -15.50
C VAL A 86 -14.19 -14.51 -14.18
N ASP A 87 -15.34 -13.95 -13.83
CA ASP A 87 -16.08 -14.32 -12.61
C ASP A 87 -16.57 -15.77 -12.68
N ARG A 88 -17.11 -16.20 -13.82
CA ARG A 88 -17.54 -17.59 -14.04
C ARG A 88 -16.39 -18.58 -13.91
N PHE A 89 -15.20 -18.23 -14.41
CA PHE A 89 -14.02 -19.07 -14.29
C PHE A 89 -13.58 -19.21 -12.83
N CYS A 90 -13.52 -18.11 -12.08
CA CYS A 90 -13.13 -18.13 -10.66
C CYS A 90 -14.17 -18.80 -9.76
N ALA A 91 -15.46 -18.69 -10.10
CA ALA A 91 -16.57 -19.28 -9.34
C ALA A 91 -16.53 -20.82 -9.31
N SER A 92 -15.78 -21.46 -10.21
CA SER A 92 -15.55 -22.90 -10.17
C SER A 92 -14.89 -23.32 -8.84
N PRO A 93 -15.44 -24.32 -8.12
CA PRO A 93 -14.82 -24.84 -6.89
C PRO A 93 -13.42 -25.40 -7.09
N ARG A 94 -13.03 -25.73 -8.34
CA ARG A 94 -11.70 -26.20 -8.70
C ARG A 94 -10.66 -25.08 -8.86
N ILE A 95 -11.10 -23.81 -8.83
CA ILE A 95 -10.25 -22.62 -9.00
C ILE A 95 -10.27 -21.77 -7.72
N ALA A 96 -11.34 -21.02 -7.46
CA ALA A 96 -11.48 -20.18 -6.27
C ALA A 96 -12.82 -20.34 -5.55
N GLY A 97 -13.84 -20.92 -6.20
CA GLY A 97 -15.19 -21.09 -5.64
C GLY A 97 -15.95 -19.77 -5.43
N LYS A 98 -15.47 -18.65 -5.99
CA LYS A 98 -16.07 -17.32 -5.86
C LYS A 98 -15.70 -16.42 -7.04
N ALA A 99 -16.47 -15.35 -7.24
CA ALA A 99 -16.18 -14.31 -8.24
C ALA A 99 -14.81 -13.64 -8.01
N PHE A 100 -14.22 -13.10 -9.08
CA PHE A 100 -12.91 -12.43 -9.09
C PHE A 100 -13.05 -10.97 -8.65
N ARG A 101 -13.30 -10.77 -7.35
CA ARG A 101 -13.49 -9.47 -6.72
C ARG A 101 -12.43 -9.21 -5.64
#